data_AF-A0A937AWY1-F1
#
_entry.id   AF-A0A937AWY1-F1
#
_cell.length_a   1.000
_cell.length_b   1.000
_cell.length_c   1.000
_cell.angle_alpha   90.00
_cell.angle_beta   90.00
_cell.angle_gamma   90.00
#
_symmetry.space_group_name_H-M   'P 1'
#
loop_
_entity.id
_entity.type
_entity.pdbx_description
1 polymer ?
#
loop_
_entity_poly.entity_id
_entity_poly.type
_entity_poly.pdbx_seq_one_letter_code
_entity_poly.pdbx_strand_id
1 'polypeptide(L)' 'MAAKALQEIGPVRSGALVGVVLAGGEGRRMGPGPLKPLRPLGGRPMGAHVGER' A
#
# COMPACT_ATOMS: atom_id res chain seq x y z
N MET A 1 -15.78 15.86 -2.53
CA MET A 1 -15.12 15.59 -1.22
C MET A 1 -13.77 14.88 -1.39
N ALA A 2 -13.68 13.71 -2.04
CA ALA A 2 -12.41 12.98 -2.21
C ALA A 2 -11.31 13.75 -2.98
N ALA A 3 -11.69 14.54 -4.00
CA ALA A 3 -10.75 15.29 -4.83
C ALA A 3 -9.97 16.40 -4.11
N LYS A 4 -10.54 16.99 -3.04
CA LYS A 4 -9.88 18.06 -2.27
C LYS A 4 -8.82 17.50 -1.31
N ALA A 5 -9.04 16.30 -0.77
CA ALA A 5 -8.07 15.59 0.06
C ALA A 5 -6.83 15.13 -0.72
N LEU A 6 -6.96 14.87 -2.02
CA LEU A 6 -5.84 14.50 -2.90
C LEU A 6 -4.89 15.68 -3.19
N GLN A 7 -5.37 16.93 -3.11
CA GLN A 7 -4.57 18.14 -3.36
C GLN A 7 -3.63 18.50 -2.19
N GLU A 8 -3.86 17.97 -0.99
CA GLU A 8 -3.02 18.20 0.19
C GLU A 8 -1.96 17.09 0.40
N ILE A 9 -1.86 16.14 -0.53
CA ILE A 9 -0.86 15.07 -0.47
C ILE A 9 0.48 15.61 -0.99
N GLY A 10 1.09 16.49 -0.21
CA GLY A 10 2.49 16.89 -0.35
C GLY A 10 3.37 16.12 0.65
N PRO A 11 4.70 16.10 0.46
CA PRO A 11 5.61 15.51 1.44
C PRO A 11 5.45 16.23 2.78
N VAL A 12 4.97 15.51 3.79
CA VAL A 12 4.83 16.05 5.14
C VAL A 12 6.21 16.13 5.77
N ARG A 13 6.69 17.35 5.98
CA ARG A 13 7.97 17.64 6.65
C ARG A 13 7.74 17.72 8.15
N SER A 14 7.54 16.57 8.78
CA SER A 14 7.46 16.41 10.23
C SER A 14 8.49 15.38 10.65
N GLY A 15 9.25 15.65 11.72
CA GLY A 15 10.30 14.75 12.22
C GLY A 15 9.78 13.44 12.82
N ALA A 16 8.46 13.23 12.89
CA ALA A 16 7.85 12.06 13.48
C ALA A 16 6.52 11.70 12.80
N LEU A 17 6.57 11.22 11.57
CA LEU A 17 5.44 10.53 10.94
C LEU A 17 5.66 9.03 10.93
N VAL A 18 4.66 8.31 11.42
CA VAL A 18 4.62 6.84 11.38
C VAL A 18 3.39 6.43 10.58
N GLY A 19 3.62 5.67 9.51
CA GLY A 19 2.56 5.01 8.74
C GLY A 19 2.46 3.54 9.12
N VAL A 20 1.25 3.06 9.42
CA VAL A 20 0.99 1.63 9.61
C VAL A 20 0.17 1.13 8.42
N VAL A 21 0.67 0.08 7.77
CA VAL A 21 0.01 -0.54 6.62
C VAL A 21 -0.58 -1.86 7.06
N LEU A 22 -1.89 -2.00 6.92
CA LEU A 22 -2.55 -3.29 7.04
C LEU A 22 -2.17 -4.14 5.81
N ALA A 23 -1.25 -5.09 6.02
CA ALA A 23 -0.70 -5.94 4.95
C ALA A 23 -1.78 -6.83 4.28
N GLY A 24 -2.96 -6.92 4.88
CA GLY A 24 -4.08 -7.73 4.43
C GLY A 24 -4.01 -9.17 4.92
N GLY A 25 -5.01 -9.97 4.56
CA GLY A 25 -5.10 -11.37 4.94
C GLY A 25 -4.53 -12.33 3.89
N GLU A 26 -4.86 -13.61 4.05
CA GLU A 26 -4.36 -14.74 3.25
C GLU A 26 -4.64 -14.65 1.73
N GLY A 27 -5.54 -13.77 1.30
CA GLY A 27 -5.85 -13.62 -0.12
C GLY A 27 -6.77 -14.72 -0.69
N ARG A 28 -7.57 -15.39 0.15
CA ARG A 28 -8.46 -16.51 -0.23
C ARG A 28 -9.34 -16.24 -1.46
N ARG A 29 -9.82 -15.00 -1.61
CA ARG A 29 -10.66 -14.58 -2.75
C ARG A 29 -9.90 -14.48 -4.08
N MET A 30 -8.57 -14.50 -4.05
CA MET A 30 -7.72 -14.35 -5.23
C MET A 30 -7.18 -15.70 -5.74
N GLY A 31 -7.79 -16.81 -5.30
CA GLY A 31 -7.34 -18.16 -5.60
C GLY A 31 -6.08 -18.58 -4.84
N PRO A 32 -5.58 -19.80 -5.08
CA PRO A 32 -4.33 -20.29 -4.49
C PRO A 32 -3.14 -19.37 -4.80
N GLY A 33 -2.14 -19.38 -3.93
CA GLY A 33 -0.89 -18.64 -4.13
C GLY A 33 -0.38 -17.95 -2.87
N PRO A 34 0.66 -17.10 -3.01
CA PRO A 34 1.27 -16.39 -1.90
C PRO A 34 0.29 -15.52 -1.11
N LEU A 35 0.67 -15.11 0.10
CA LEU A 35 -0.11 -14.12 0.87
C LEU A 35 -0.30 -12.83 0.05
N LYS A 36 -1.43 -12.15 0.25
CA LYS A 36 -1.81 -10.95 -0.53
C LYS A 36 -0.66 -9.95 -0.77
N PRO A 37 0.11 -9.51 0.24
CA PRO A 37 1.14 -8.50 0.03
C PRO A 37 2.36 -9.01 -0.77
N LEU A 38 2.58 -10.33 -0.81
CA LEU A 38 3.68 -10.95 -1.56
C LEU A 38 3.31 -11.31 -3.00
N ARG A 39 2.03 -11.23 -3.36
CA ARG A 39 1.61 -11.55 -4.72
C ARG A 39 2.15 -10.54 -5.73
N PRO A 40 2.55 -10.99 -6.93
CA PRO A 40 2.99 -10.10 -7.99
C PRO A 40 1.87 -9.17 -8.47
N LEU A 41 2.19 -7.90 -8.58
CA LEU A 41 1.43 -6.85 -9.24
C LEU A 41 2.44 -6.07 -10.11
N GLY A 42 2.26 -6.05 -11.43
CA GLY A 42 3.21 -5.36 -12.32
C GLY A 42 4.65 -5.91 -12.25
N GLY A 43 4.82 -7.21 -12.00
CA GLY A 43 6.14 -7.85 -11.91
C GLY A 43 6.86 -7.70 -10.57
N ARG A 44 6.27 -7.01 -9.58
CA ARG A 44 6.82 -6.83 -8.23
C ARG A 44 5.81 -7.25 -7.15
N PRO A 45 6.22 -7.56 -5.91
CA PRO A 45 5.28 -7.78 -4.82
C PRO A 45 4.34 -6.58 -4.62
N MET A 46 3.05 -6.84 -4.38
CA MET A 46 2.05 -5.79 -4.13
C MET A 46 2.50 -4.82 -3.04
N GLY A 47 3.10 -5.32 -1.96
CA GLY A 47 3.61 -4.50 -0.85
C GLY A 47 4.70 -3.50 -1.24
N ALA A 48 5.47 -3.77 -2.30
CA ALA A 48 6.55 -2.87 -2.76
C ALA A 48 6.00 -1.50 -3.20
N HIS A 49 4.79 -1.46 -3.77
CA HIS A 49 4.13 -0.25 -4.26
C HIS A 49 3.69 0.72 -3.15
N VAL A 50 3.79 0.29 -1.88
CA VAL A 50 3.47 1.13 -0.73
C VAL A 50 4.69 1.95 -0.28
N GLY A 51 5.90 1.40 -0.40
CA GLY A 51 7.14 2.06 0.02
C GLY A 51 7.78 2.97 -1.02
N GLU A 52 7.39 2.86 -2.30
CA GLU A 52 7.97 3.64 -3.41
C GLU A 52 7.29 5.01 -3.63
N ARG A 53 6.62 5.59 -2.63
CA ARG A 53 5.85 6.85 -2.73
C ARG A 53 6.52 7.98 -1.96
#